data_AF-A0A832H1C7-F1
#
_entry.id   AF-A0A832H1C7-F1
#
_cell.length_a   1.000
_cell.length_b   1.000
_cell.length_c   1.000
_cell.angle_alpha   90.00
_cell.angle_beta   90.00
_cell.angle_gamma   90.00
#
_symmetry.space_group_name_H-M   'P 1'
#
loop_
_entity.id
_entity.type
_entity.pdbx_description
1 polymer ?
#
loop_
_entity_poly.entity_id
_entity_poly.type
_entity_poly.pdbx_seq_one_letter_code
_entity_poly.pdbx_strand_id
1 'polypeptide(L)'
;MVKMAVEKGFTPALVVLWCNYVPGTWGSRLPTARVMPREHLVPYVEYVAERFGKYEPVFIIGGDTNFESPEAVEYYATALEAVKRKAPRSLTTMHLCGGLRALVKLVKHEGKYMVAAGVAERGGLAEEYYVAEVE
;
A
#
# COMPACT_ATOMS: atom_id res chain seq x y z
N MET A 1 21.25 6.91 -1.29
CA MET A 1 20.81 5.81 -2.17
C MET A 1 19.85 6.28 -3.26
N VAL A 2 18.66 6.83 -2.95
CA VAL A 2 17.68 7.27 -3.99
C VAL A 2 18.27 8.21 -5.05
N LYS A 3 18.93 9.31 -4.63
CA LYS A 3 19.59 10.25 -5.56
C LYS A 3 20.59 9.56 -6.49
N MET A 4 21.44 8.70 -5.91
CA MET A 4 22.46 7.95 -6.66
C MET A 4 21.81 6.99 -7.67
N ALA A 5 20.72 6.32 -7.33
CA ALA A 5 20.00 5.44 -8.25
C ALA A 5 19.47 6.23 -9.47
N VAL A 6 18.85 7.39 -9.21
CA VAL A 6 18.36 8.28 -10.28
C VAL A 6 19.51 8.81 -11.14
N GLU A 7 20.62 9.24 -10.54
CA GLU A 7 21.82 9.69 -11.26
C GLU A 7 22.44 8.58 -12.14
N LYS A 8 22.15 7.31 -11.85
CA LYS A 8 22.56 6.14 -12.64
C LYS A 8 21.49 5.66 -13.62
N GLY A 9 20.39 6.38 -13.76
CA GLY A 9 19.30 6.06 -14.69
C GLY A 9 18.30 5.02 -14.20
N PHE A 10 18.31 4.68 -12.91
CA PHE A 10 17.30 3.78 -12.32
C PHE A 10 16.07 4.57 -11.86
N THR A 11 14.89 3.98 -12.02
CA THR A 11 13.65 4.43 -11.37
C THR A 11 13.53 3.75 -10.01
N PRO A 12 13.61 4.48 -8.88
CA PRO A 12 13.47 3.87 -7.56
C PRO A 12 12.03 3.42 -7.31
N ALA A 13 11.88 2.20 -6.79
CA ALA A 13 10.63 1.71 -6.24
C ALA A 13 10.73 1.72 -4.70
N LEU A 14 9.89 2.51 -4.04
CA LEU A 14 9.98 2.76 -2.60
C LEU A 14 8.80 2.12 -1.89
N VAL A 15 9.07 1.09 -1.10
CA VAL A 15 8.06 0.51 -0.22
C VAL A 15 7.90 1.40 1.01
N VAL A 16 6.70 1.91 1.23
CA VAL A 16 6.44 2.97 2.22
C VAL A 16 6.02 2.41 3.58
N LEU A 17 5.19 1.36 3.59
CA LEU A 17 4.55 0.85 4.81
C LEU A 17 4.42 -0.68 4.75
N TRP A 18 5.38 -1.37 5.38
CA TRP A 18 5.41 -2.84 5.42
C TRP A 18 4.38 -3.41 6.41
N CYS A 19 3.89 -4.65 6.19
CA CYS A 19 2.83 -5.25 7.00
C CYS A 19 3.11 -5.25 8.51
N ASN A 20 4.36 -5.46 8.94
CA ASN A 20 4.73 -5.49 10.36
C ASN A 20 4.58 -4.15 11.11
N TYR A 21 4.39 -3.04 10.38
CA TYR A 21 4.09 -1.73 10.96
C TYR A 21 2.58 -1.42 10.97
N VAL A 22 1.74 -2.27 10.39
CA VAL A 22 0.31 -2.03 10.22
C VAL A 22 -0.49 -2.97 11.11
N PRO A 23 -1.37 -2.45 11.99
CA PRO A 23 -2.15 -3.29 12.88
C PRO A 23 -3.07 -4.23 12.09
N GLY A 24 -3.41 -5.36 12.70
CA GLY A 24 -4.37 -6.30 12.14
C GLY A 24 -3.86 -7.07 10.90
N THR A 25 -2.55 -7.06 10.64
CA THR A 25 -1.88 -7.93 9.65
C THR A 25 -1.15 -9.09 10.33
N TRP A 26 -0.76 -10.13 9.60
CA TRP A 26 0.05 -11.24 10.10
C TRP A 26 1.41 -10.74 10.61
N GLY A 27 2.00 -9.77 9.91
CA GLY A 27 3.29 -9.19 10.27
C GLY A 27 3.23 -8.46 11.61
N SER A 28 2.08 -7.86 11.95
CA SER A 28 1.86 -7.19 13.24
C SER A 28 1.75 -8.14 14.44
N ARG A 29 1.52 -9.43 14.20
CA ARG A 29 1.44 -10.46 15.25
C ARG A 29 2.80 -11.06 15.61
N LEU A 30 3.86 -10.70 14.87
CA LEU A 30 5.21 -11.16 15.18
C LEU A 30 5.70 -10.54 16.50
N PRO A 31 6.46 -11.27 17.34
CA PRO A 31 6.98 -10.74 18.60
C PRO A 31 7.86 -9.50 18.46
N THR A 32 8.46 -9.31 17.28
CA THR A 32 9.35 -8.19 16.95
C THR A 32 8.63 -7.04 16.24
N ALA A 33 7.31 -7.14 16.02
CA ALA A 33 6.54 -6.13 15.34
C ALA A 33 6.57 -4.79 16.10
N ARG A 34 6.66 -3.70 15.34
CA ARG A 34 6.59 -2.34 15.86
C ARG A 34 5.46 -1.63 15.15
N VAL A 35 4.24 -1.96 15.55
CA VAL A 35 3.03 -1.40 14.95
C VAL A 35 3.06 0.13 15.08
N MET A 36 2.81 0.81 13.96
CA MET A 36 2.79 2.26 13.88
C MET A 36 1.51 2.80 14.51
N PRO A 37 1.61 3.68 15.53
CA PRO A 37 0.45 4.39 16.06
C PRO A 37 -0.22 5.24 14.97
N ARG A 38 -1.55 5.33 15.00
CA ARG A 38 -2.35 5.97 13.95
C ARG A 38 -2.00 7.44 13.78
N GLU A 39 -1.72 8.13 14.87
CA GLU A 39 -1.31 9.55 14.90
C GLU A 39 0.01 9.81 14.17
N HIS A 40 0.85 8.79 13.99
CA HIS A 40 2.14 8.91 13.30
C HIS A 40 2.10 8.49 11.83
N LEU A 41 1.01 7.85 11.38
CA LEU A 41 0.87 7.35 10.01
C LEU A 41 1.01 8.46 8.96
N VAL A 42 0.11 9.46 9.02
CA VAL A 42 0.12 10.55 8.03
C VAL A 42 1.42 11.36 8.10
N PRO A 43 1.89 11.83 9.28
CA PRO A 43 3.16 12.56 9.36
C PRO A 43 4.35 11.80 8.77
N TYR A 44 4.45 10.50 9.03
CA TYR A 44 5.51 9.66 8.45
C TYR A 44 5.41 9.55 6.94
N VAL A 45 4.22 9.22 6.42
CA VAL A 45 4.01 9.03 4.98
C VAL A 45 4.24 10.32 4.20
N GLU A 46 3.75 11.45 4.72
CA GLU A 46 3.97 12.75 4.09
C GLU A 46 5.45 13.13 4.08
N TYR A 47 6.18 12.89 5.19
CA TYR A 47 7.61 13.10 5.24
C TYR A 47 8.34 12.31 4.16
N VAL A 48 8.01 11.01 3.98
CA VAL A 48 8.59 10.17 2.92
C VAL A 48 8.27 10.72 1.53
N ALA A 49 6.99 11.07 1.28
CA ALA A 49 6.52 11.57 -0.01
C ALA A 49 7.17 12.92 -0.37
N GLU A 50 7.27 13.86 0.57
CA GLU A 50 7.93 15.16 0.36
C GLU A 50 9.43 14.98 0.16
N ARG A 51 10.07 14.10 0.94
CA ARG A 51 11.52 13.91 0.90
C ARG A 51 12.01 13.31 -0.41
N PHE A 52 11.22 12.41 -1.00
CA PHE A 52 11.60 11.63 -2.18
C PHE A 52 10.79 11.93 -3.44
N GLY A 53 9.63 12.58 -3.35
CA GLY A 53 8.75 12.86 -4.49
C GLY A 53 9.40 13.69 -5.61
N LYS A 54 10.41 14.51 -5.28
CA LYS A 54 11.22 15.24 -6.27
C LYS A 54 11.99 14.34 -7.25
N TYR A 55 12.14 13.06 -6.92
CA TYR A 55 12.80 12.05 -7.77
C TYR A 55 11.81 11.24 -8.60
N GLU A 56 10.51 11.53 -8.48
CA GLU A 56 9.43 10.83 -9.18
C GLU A 56 9.53 9.28 -9.07
N PRO A 57 9.74 8.71 -7.86
CA PRO A 57 9.82 7.26 -7.70
C PRO A 57 8.45 6.61 -7.92
N VAL A 58 8.45 5.27 -8.05
CA VAL A 58 7.23 4.47 -7.87
C VAL A 58 7.06 4.21 -6.38
N PHE A 59 6.01 4.77 -5.77
CA PHE A 59 5.66 4.46 -4.39
C PHE A 59 4.86 3.16 -4.31
N ILE A 60 5.33 2.22 -3.51
CA ILE A 60 4.67 0.95 -3.24
C ILE A 60 4.05 1.05 -1.84
N ILE A 61 2.72 1.08 -1.78
CA ILE A 61 1.97 1.07 -0.52
C ILE A 61 1.73 -0.39 -0.11
N GLY A 62 1.93 -0.69 1.18
CA GLY A 62 1.90 -2.05 1.66
C GLY A 62 3.21 -2.80 1.46
N GLY A 63 3.18 -4.08 1.80
CA GLY A 63 4.28 -5.01 1.62
C GLY A 63 3.94 -6.33 2.29
N ASP A 64 3.94 -7.41 1.50
CA ASP A 64 3.57 -8.76 1.93
C ASP A 64 2.23 -8.79 2.71
N THR A 65 1.20 -8.15 2.17
CA THR A 65 -0.12 -8.00 2.82
C THR A 65 -1.25 -8.51 1.93
N ASN A 66 -2.30 -9.03 2.56
CA ASN A 66 -3.56 -9.47 1.94
C ASN A 66 -4.79 -8.77 2.55
N PHE A 67 -4.59 -7.63 3.21
CA PHE A 67 -5.69 -6.81 3.77
C PHE A 67 -6.56 -7.56 4.78
N GLU A 68 -5.92 -8.27 5.73
CA GLU A 68 -6.60 -9.15 6.70
C GLU A 68 -7.68 -8.49 7.56
N SER A 69 -7.64 -7.17 7.73
CA SER A 69 -8.57 -6.46 8.61
C SER A 69 -8.97 -5.09 8.07
N PRO A 70 -10.18 -4.62 8.45
CA PRO A 70 -10.62 -3.23 8.29
C PRO A 70 -9.56 -2.19 8.62
N GLU A 71 -8.93 -2.32 9.77
CA GLU A 71 -7.93 -1.38 10.25
C GLU A 71 -6.69 -1.36 9.35
N ALA A 72 -6.23 -2.53 8.89
CA ALA A 72 -5.13 -2.60 7.94
C ALA A 72 -5.48 -1.91 6.61
N VAL A 73 -6.70 -2.12 6.10
CA VAL A 73 -7.19 -1.46 4.88
C VAL A 73 -7.14 0.05 5.04
N GLU A 74 -7.67 0.59 6.14
CA GLU A 74 -7.65 2.02 6.43
C GLU A 74 -6.24 2.61 6.50
N TYR A 75 -5.28 1.88 7.10
CA TYR A 75 -3.89 2.31 7.17
C TYR A 75 -3.27 2.45 5.78
N TYR A 76 -3.41 1.43 4.93
CA TYR A 76 -2.87 1.47 3.57
C TYR A 76 -3.55 2.51 2.70
N ALA A 77 -4.87 2.60 2.81
CA ALA A 77 -5.68 3.62 2.18
C ALA A 77 -5.21 5.04 2.54
N THR A 78 -5.10 5.34 3.83
CA THR A 78 -4.65 6.64 4.34
C THR A 78 -3.23 6.96 3.84
N ALA A 79 -2.34 5.97 3.83
CA ALA A 79 -0.99 6.14 3.28
C ALA A 79 -1.02 6.44 1.77
N LEU A 80 -1.84 5.74 0.99
CA LEU A 80 -1.98 5.98 -0.45
C LEU A 80 -2.49 7.39 -0.75
N GLU A 81 -3.50 7.85 -0.01
CA GLU A 81 -4.05 9.21 -0.12
C GLU A 81 -2.99 10.28 0.19
N ALA A 82 -2.25 10.11 1.29
CA ALA A 82 -1.19 11.02 1.68
C ALA A 82 -0.09 11.12 0.62
N VAL A 83 0.35 9.99 0.04
CA VAL A 83 1.34 9.98 -1.05
C VAL A 83 0.78 10.68 -2.29
N LYS A 84 -0.44 10.36 -2.73
CA LYS A 84 -1.04 10.99 -3.92
C LYS A 84 -1.17 12.50 -3.76
N ARG A 85 -1.46 12.99 -2.55
CA ARG A 85 -1.55 14.42 -2.25
C ARG A 85 -0.18 15.10 -2.30
N LYS A 86 0.86 14.49 -1.74
CA LYS A 86 2.19 15.12 -1.58
C LYS A 86 3.13 14.91 -2.78
N ALA A 87 2.96 13.81 -3.51
CA ALA A 87 3.77 13.45 -4.67
C ALA A 87 2.88 13.06 -5.88
N PRO A 88 2.02 13.98 -6.39
CA PRO A 88 1.03 13.67 -7.41
C PRO A 88 1.61 13.25 -8.77
N ARG A 89 2.90 13.52 -9.01
CA ARG A 89 3.61 13.12 -10.25
C ARG A 89 4.21 11.71 -10.18
N SER A 90 4.34 11.16 -8.97
CA SER A 90 4.85 9.80 -8.78
C SER A 90 3.77 8.76 -9.07
N LEU A 91 4.18 7.66 -9.68
CA LEU A 91 3.32 6.48 -9.79
C LEU A 91 3.15 5.83 -8.42
N THR A 92 1.96 5.26 -8.17
CA THR A 92 1.65 4.51 -6.95
C THR A 92 1.15 3.12 -7.30
N THR A 93 1.60 2.09 -6.58
CA THR A 93 1.12 0.71 -6.68
C THR A 93 1.09 0.05 -5.29
N MET A 94 0.74 -1.23 -5.21
CA MET A 94 0.74 -2.00 -3.97
C MET A 94 1.51 -3.30 -4.09
N HIS A 95 2.14 -3.73 -3.00
CA HIS A 95 2.80 -5.03 -2.90
C HIS A 95 2.01 -5.97 -1.98
N LEU A 96 1.45 -7.01 -2.59
CA LEU A 96 0.60 -8.01 -1.93
C LEU A 96 1.41 -9.21 -1.45
N CYS A 97 0.83 -10.01 -0.55
CA CYS A 97 1.48 -11.22 -0.06
C CYS A 97 1.63 -12.30 -1.15
N GLY A 98 2.60 -13.19 -0.94
CA GLY A 98 2.81 -14.34 -1.81
C GLY A 98 1.56 -15.24 -1.89
N GLY A 99 1.34 -15.86 -3.05
CA GLY A 99 0.21 -16.78 -3.27
C GLY A 99 -1.13 -16.10 -3.52
N LEU A 100 -1.23 -14.77 -3.37
CA LEU A 100 -2.43 -14.03 -3.73
C LEU A 100 -2.51 -13.90 -5.26
N ARG A 101 -3.27 -14.80 -5.88
CA ARG A 101 -3.60 -14.76 -7.32
C ARG A 101 -4.79 -13.86 -7.65
N ALA A 102 -5.32 -13.18 -6.63
CA ALA A 102 -6.45 -12.29 -6.79
C ALA A 102 -5.99 -10.88 -7.22
N LEU A 103 -6.63 -10.32 -8.24
CA LEU A 103 -6.54 -8.91 -8.60
C LEU A 103 -7.16 -8.09 -7.47
N VAL A 104 -6.33 -7.47 -6.64
CA VAL A 104 -6.81 -6.60 -5.57
C VAL A 104 -6.82 -5.14 -6.02
N LYS A 105 -8.00 -4.54 -6.13
CA LYS A 105 -8.21 -3.10 -6.32
C LYS A 105 -8.64 -2.47 -5.01
N LEU A 106 -7.90 -1.48 -4.54
CA LEU A 106 -8.46 -0.54 -3.57
C LEU A 106 -9.38 0.43 -4.30
N VAL A 107 -10.68 0.39 -3.99
CA VAL A 107 -11.70 1.26 -4.57
C VAL A 107 -12.21 2.18 -3.47
N LYS A 108 -12.17 3.49 -3.71
CA LYS A 108 -12.84 4.45 -2.82
C LYS A 108 -14.29 4.60 -3.26
N HIS A 109 -15.25 4.23 -2.41
CA HIS A 109 -16.68 4.38 -2.65
C HIS A 109 -17.33 5.02 -1.43
N GLU A 110 -18.09 6.10 -1.63
CA GLU A 110 -18.77 6.86 -0.57
C GLU A 110 -17.86 7.29 0.61
N GLY A 111 -16.58 7.52 0.34
CA GLY A 111 -15.59 7.89 1.35
C GLY A 111 -14.92 6.72 2.08
N LYS A 112 -15.37 5.48 1.86
CA LYS A 112 -14.77 4.25 2.37
C LYS A 112 -13.82 3.61 1.37
N TYR A 113 -12.79 2.94 1.86
CA TYR A 113 -11.87 2.16 1.03
C TYR A 113 -12.28 0.70 1.04
N MET A 114 -12.57 0.17 -0.14
CA MET A 114 -12.95 -1.21 -0.37
C MET A 114 -11.80 -1.96 -1.02
N VAL A 115 -11.56 -3.19 -0.60
CA VAL A 115 -10.62 -4.10 -1.24
C VAL A 115 -11.43 -5.00 -2.16
N ALA A 116 -11.35 -4.77 -3.47
CA ALA A 116 -11.97 -5.62 -4.47
C ALA A 116 -10.94 -6.64 -4.96
N ALA A 117 -11.01 -7.87 -4.47
CA ALA A 117 -10.14 -8.97 -4.88
C ALA A 117 -10.87 -9.88 -5.90
N GLY A 118 -10.29 -10.11 -7.09
CA GLY A 118 -10.82 -11.05 -8.09
C GLY A 118 -9.86 -12.21 -8.36
N VAL A 119 -10.24 -13.44 -8.07
CA VAL A 119 -9.37 -14.63 -8.23
C VAL A 119 -9.28 -15.02 -9.70
N ALA A 120 -8.12 -14.87 -10.34
CA ALA A 120 -7.92 -15.39 -11.69
C ALA A 120 -7.76 -16.92 -11.64
N GLU A 121 -8.76 -17.67 -12.11
CA GLU A 121 -8.60 -19.10 -12.41
C GLU A 121 -7.76 -19.30 -13.68
N ARG A 122 -7.11 -20.47 -13.80
CA ARG A 122 -6.18 -20.77 -14.91
C ARG A 122 -6.87 -20.54 -16.27
N GLY A 123 -6.44 -19.51 -17.00
CA GLY A 123 -6.81 -19.28 -18.39
C GLY A 123 -7.88 -18.23 -18.66
N GLY A 124 -8.36 -17.48 -17.65
CA GLY A 124 -9.32 -16.41 -17.85
C GLY A 124 -9.06 -15.18 -16.97
N LEU A 125 -9.41 -13.99 -17.47
CA LEU A 125 -9.63 -12.81 -16.65
C LEU A 125 -10.87 -13.08 -15.79
N ALA A 126 -10.75 -13.05 -14.47
CA ALA A 126 -11.89 -13.16 -13.59
C ALA A 126 -12.63 -11.82 -13.52
N GLU A 127 -13.94 -11.86 -13.77
CA GLU A 127 -14.86 -10.71 -13.70
C GLU A 127 -15.63 -10.64 -12.37
N GLU A 128 -15.40 -11.55 -11.42
CA GLU A 128 -16.04 -11.51 -10.10
C GLU A 128 -15.14 -10.83 -9.06
N TYR A 129 -15.61 -9.69 -8.57
CA TYR A 129 -14.98 -8.91 -7.52
C TYR A 129 -15.74 -9.12 -6.22
N TYR A 130 -15.07 -9.62 -5.18
CA TYR A 130 -15.64 -9.60 -3.84
C TYR A 130 -15.36 -8.23 -3.22
N VAL A 131 -16.42 -7.45 -3.02
CA VAL A 131 -16.37 -6.19 -2.30
C VAL A 131 -16.65 -6.51 -0.84
N ALA A 132 -15.61 -6.51 -0.01
CA ALA A 132 -15.82 -6.48 1.44
C ALA A 132 -16.02 -5.01 1.84
N GLU A 133 -17.23 -4.66 2.26
CA GLU A 133 -17.46 -3.40 2.96
C GLU A 133 -16.63 -3.43 4.25
N VAL A 134 -15.80 -2.41 4.41
CA VAL A 134 -15.10 -2.16 5.66
C VAL A 134 -16.04 -1.26 6.46
N GLU A 135 -16.83 -1.85 7.37
CA GLU A 135 -17.77 -1.10 8.22
C GLU A 135 -17.08 -0.09 9.12
#